data_AF-A0AAD6VW13-F1
#
_entry.id   AF-A0AAD6VW13-F1
#
_cell.length_a   1.000
_cell.length_b   1.000
_cell.length_c   1.000
_cell.angle_alpha   90.00
_cell.angle_beta   90.00
_cell.angle_gamma   90.00
#
_symmetry.space_group_name_H-M   'P 1'
#
loop_
_entity.id
_entity.type
_entity.pdbx_description
1 polymer ?
#
loop_
_entity_poly.entity_id
_entity_poly.type
_entity_poly.pdbx_seq_one_letter_code
_entity_poly.pdbx_strand_id
1 'polypeptide(L)'
;MVSLRNEITKIDNRFATKDFKFIFQGEATLGSDTVKNFNVLVETLRAGVLGLPTTAEPTYNCDYNGNDIPILHPRILLLTKMSRWSRAWKGTKDKEESEIRPQTLFKIESDERDLKWLINWMGEKKMTIEFADYAGRNRLDLVAIVRDFYTKFSGNEALIAELKSIMKKEDWDAL
;
A
#
# COMPACT_ATOMS: atom_id res chain seq x y z
N MET A 1 2.79 25.67 -13.12
CA MET A 1 3.59 24.61 -12.47
C MET A 1 2.72 23.37 -12.41
N VAL A 2 2.98 22.37 -13.25
CA VAL A 2 2.13 21.17 -13.31
C VAL A 2 2.52 20.27 -12.13
N SER A 3 1.55 19.95 -11.28
CA SER A 3 1.75 19.09 -10.11
C SER A 3 2.08 17.67 -10.58
N LEU A 4 3.04 17.00 -9.93
CA LEU A 4 3.37 15.57 -10.13
C LEU A 4 2.10 14.68 -10.11
N ARG A 5 1.08 15.10 -9.35
CA ARG A 5 -0.24 14.46 -9.34
C ARG A 5 -0.89 14.49 -10.73
N ASN A 6 -0.88 15.61 -11.45
CA ASN A 6 -1.50 15.75 -12.78
C ASN A 6 -0.81 14.90 -13.87
N GLU A 7 0.32 14.30 -13.56
CA GLU A 7 1.17 13.59 -14.50
C GLU A 7 1.10 12.09 -14.27
N ILE A 8 1.07 11.67 -13.00
CA ILE A 8 0.73 10.30 -12.60
C ILE A 8 -0.69 9.92 -13.05
N THR A 9 -1.56 10.92 -13.20
CA THR A 9 -2.92 10.74 -13.72
C THR A 9 -3.01 10.48 -15.21
N LYS A 10 -1.94 10.78 -15.95
CA LYS A 10 -1.83 10.43 -17.36
C LYS A 10 -1.35 8.98 -17.54
N ILE A 11 -0.65 8.43 -16.55
CA ILE A 11 -0.25 7.01 -16.49
C ILE A 11 -1.45 6.14 -16.12
N ASP A 12 -2.24 6.54 -15.11
CA ASP A 12 -3.54 5.96 -14.78
C ASP A 12 -4.41 7.01 -14.09
N ASN A 13 -5.55 7.38 -14.70
CA ASN A 13 -6.43 8.44 -14.22
C ASN A 13 -7.00 8.18 -12.81
N ARG A 14 -6.94 6.94 -12.33
CA ARG A 14 -7.44 6.53 -11.02
C ARG A 14 -6.58 7.07 -9.86
N PHE A 15 -5.31 7.40 -10.12
CA PHE A 15 -4.44 8.10 -9.17
C PHE A 15 -4.82 9.60 -8.98
N ALA A 16 -5.69 10.15 -9.83
CA ALA A 16 -6.21 11.54 -9.72
C ALA A 16 -7.36 11.61 -8.74
N THR A 17 -8.19 10.58 -8.82
CA THR A 17 -9.56 10.55 -8.33
C THR A 17 -9.68 10.10 -6.88
N LYS A 18 -8.61 9.57 -6.31
CA LYS A 18 -8.57 9.10 -4.93
C LYS A 18 -7.49 9.87 -4.19
N ASP A 19 -7.81 10.33 -2.99
CA ASP A 19 -6.94 11.09 -2.07
C ASP A 19 -5.75 10.28 -1.53
N PHE A 20 -5.03 9.57 -2.40
CA PHE A 20 -3.82 8.89 -2.06
C PHE A 20 -2.76 9.94 -1.65
N LYS A 21 -2.36 9.91 -0.37
CA LYS A 21 -1.31 10.75 0.21
C LYS A 21 -0.05 9.93 0.35
N PHE A 22 1.04 10.49 -0.17
CA PHE A 22 2.10 9.63 -0.67
C PHE A 22 3.50 10.33 -0.60
N ILE A 23 4.36 10.15 0.44
CA ILE A 23 5.73 10.74 0.64
C ILE A 23 6.74 9.84 1.43
N PHE A 24 7.79 9.28 0.80
CA PHE A 24 8.93 8.67 1.51
C PHE A 24 10.07 9.69 1.70
N GLN A 25 10.81 9.62 2.82
CA GLN A 25 12.01 10.44 3.08
C GLN A 25 13.28 9.58 2.94
N GLY A 26 14.07 9.89 1.91
CA GLY A 26 15.43 9.36 1.71
C GLY A 26 16.28 10.36 0.92
N GLU A 27 17.60 10.28 1.06
CA GLU A 27 18.56 11.03 0.26
C GLU A 27 18.89 10.23 -1.00
N ALA A 28 18.79 10.83 -2.19
CA ALA A 28 19.38 10.27 -3.40
C ALA A 28 20.14 11.39 -4.13
N THR A 29 20.96 11.01 -5.11
CA THR A 29 21.75 11.94 -5.92
C THR A 29 21.28 11.77 -7.37
N LEU A 30 20.79 12.85 -8.02
CA LEU A 30 20.59 12.86 -9.48
C LEU A 30 21.64 13.78 -10.10
N GLY A 31 22.58 13.19 -10.85
CA GLY A 31 23.63 13.95 -11.54
C GLY A 31 24.55 14.70 -10.57
N SER A 32 24.83 15.97 -10.86
CA SER A 32 25.65 16.85 -10.01
C SER A 32 24.90 17.50 -8.85
N ASP A 33 23.57 17.31 -8.77
CA ASP A 33 22.73 17.91 -7.76
C ASP A 33 22.38 16.89 -6.66
N THR A 34 22.79 17.20 -5.43
CA THR A 34 22.28 16.52 -4.24
C THR A 34 20.87 17.02 -3.98
N VAL A 35 19.89 16.39 -4.60
CA VAL A 35 18.48 16.68 -4.29
C VAL A 35 18.13 15.99 -2.97
N LYS A 36 18.18 16.77 -1.90
CA LYS A 36 17.49 16.40 -0.66
C LYS A 36 15.99 16.39 -0.94
N ASN A 37 15.32 15.29 -0.61
CA ASN A 37 13.88 15.08 -0.79
C ASN A 37 13.45 14.79 -2.25
N PHE A 38 13.80 13.61 -2.77
CA PHE A 38 13.05 13.09 -3.93
C PHE A 38 11.63 12.73 -3.49
N ASN A 39 10.66 13.39 -4.11
CA ASN A 39 9.24 13.13 -3.90
C ASN A 39 8.84 11.87 -4.66
N VAL A 40 9.15 10.72 -4.08
CA VAL A 40 8.51 9.48 -4.50
C VAL A 40 7.20 9.36 -3.74
N LEU A 41 6.14 9.23 -4.52
CA LEU A 41 4.76 9.28 -4.09
C LEU A 41 4.37 7.98 -3.32
N VAL A 42 4.70 7.79 -2.01
CA VAL A 42 3.93 7.00 -0.96
C VAL A 42 4.23 7.39 0.52
N GLU A 43 3.20 7.62 1.38
CA GLU A 43 2.90 8.46 2.59
C GLU A 43 3.99 8.90 3.61
N THR A 44 3.87 10.09 4.24
CA THR A 44 4.81 10.86 5.13
C THR A 44 5.41 10.16 6.37
N LEU A 45 5.59 8.85 6.36
CA LEU A 45 6.06 8.07 7.50
C LEU A 45 7.45 7.48 7.19
N ARG A 46 8.33 7.49 8.21
CA ARG A 46 9.69 6.94 8.09
C ARG A 46 9.65 5.41 7.94
N ALA A 47 10.61 4.83 7.21
CA ALA A 47 10.80 3.38 7.13
C ALA A 47 10.78 2.74 8.53
N GLY A 48 10.18 1.54 8.63
CA GLY A 48 10.04 0.81 9.90
C GLY A 48 9.02 1.38 10.89
N VAL A 49 8.31 2.46 10.56
CA VAL A 49 7.29 3.07 11.43
C VAL A 49 5.88 2.71 10.96
N LEU A 50 4.98 2.44 11.91
CA LEU A 50 3.54 2.22 11.68
C LEU A 50 3.21 1.16 10.62
N GLY A 51 4.06 0.13 10.54
CA GLY A 51 3.87 -0.99 9.63
C GLY A 51 4.47 -0.79 8.26
N LEU A 52 5.24 0.28 8.00
CA LEU A 52 6.10 0.40 6.82
C LEU A 52 7.20 -0.66 6.81
N PRO A 53 7.69 -1.06 5.63
CA PRO A 53 8.84 -1.93 5.52
C PRO A 53 10.09 -1.23 6.09
N THR A 54 11.07 -2.02 6.53
CA THR A 54 12.35 -1.49 7.03
C THR A 54 13.21 -0.90 5.92
N THR A 55 12.97 -1.31 4.67
CA THR A 55 13.57 -0.74 3.46
C THR A 55 12.47 -0.43 2.43
N ALA A 56 12.61 0.64 1.66
CA ALA A 56 11.64 1.03 0.64
C ALA A 56 11.86 0.30 -0.69
N GLU A 57 11.99 -1.02 -0.64
CA GLU A 57 12.29 -1.87 -1.80
C GLU A 57 11.31 -3.04 -1.85
N PRO A 58 11.08 -3.64 -3.04
CA PRO A 58 11.54 -3.18 -4.35
C PRO A 58 10.79 -1.93 -4.85
N THR A 59 11.46 -1.12 -5.67
CA THR A 59 10.90 0.01 -6.42
C THR A 59 10.95 -0.27 -7.91
N TYR A 60 10.15 0.45 -8.70
CA TYR A 60 10.27 0.52 -10.15
C TYR A 60 10.52 1.97 -10.57
N ASN A 61 11.38 2.18 -11.55
CA ASN A 61 11.59 3.52 -12.11
C ASN A 61 10.49 3.84 -13.09
N CYS A 62 9.81 4.96 -12.85
CA CYS A 62 8.87 5.54 -13.78
C CYS A 62 9.57 6.69 -14.50
N ASP A 63 9.72 6.61 -15.82
CA ASP A 63 10.16 7.74 -16.62
C ASP A 63 9.09 8.83 -16.58
N TYR A 64 9.49 10.04 -16.21
CA TYR A 64 8.66 11.22 -16.29
C TYR A 64 9.46 12.43 -16.77
N ASN A 65 9.14 12.91 -17.97
CA ASN A 65 9.85 14.00 -18.64
C ASN A 65 11.38 13.77 -18.69
N GLY A 66 11.80 12.53 -18.92
CA GLY A 66 13.22 12.15 -18.95
C GLY A 66 13.89 12.06 -17.58
N ASN A 67 13.11 12.02 -16.48
CA ASN A 67 13.60 11.74 -15.14
C ASN A 67 13.06 10.39 -14.66
N ASP A 68 13.95 9.52 -14.17
CA ASP A 68 13.56 8.27 -13.52
C ASP A 68 13.12 8.52 -12.07
N ILE A 69 11.83 8.33 -11.79
CA ILE A 69 11.25 8.44 -10.45
C ILE A 69 11.07 7.03 -9.87
N PRO A 70 11.80 6.64 -8.81
CA PRO A 70 11.69 5.30 -8.25
C PRO A 70 10.41 5.19 -7.40
N ILE A 71 9.40 4.44 -7.81
CA ILE A 71 8.12 4.26 -7.07
C ILE A 71 8.10 2.89 -6.38
N LEU A 72 7.62 2.84 -5.14
CA LEU A 72 7.50 1.59 -4.39
C LEU A 72 6.59 0.59 -5.13
N HIS A 73 7.02 -0.67 -5.20
CA HIS A 73 6.28 -1.69 -5.92
C HIS A 73 4.88 -1.89 -5.31
N PRO A 74 3.81 -2.02 -6.13
CA PRO A 74 2.42 -2.14 -5.64
C PRO A 74 2.20 -3.25 -4.62
N ARG A 75 2.92 -4.38 -4.75
CA ARG A 75 2.92 -5.48 -3.77
C ARG A 75 3.35 -5.05 -2.36
N ILE A 76 4.37 -4.19 -2.25
CA ILE A 76 4.84 -3.68 -0.95
C ILE A 76 3.89 -2.61 -0.43
N LEU A 77 3.36 -1.78 -1.33
CA LEU A 77 2.35 -0.79 -1.00
C LEU A 77 1.09 -1.43 -0.41
N LEU A 78 0.61 -2.51 -1.03
CA LEU A 78 -0.55 -3.27 -0.56
C LEU A 78 -0.30 -3.78 0.87
N LEU A 79 0.83 -4.45 1.12
CA LEU A 79 1.16 -4.99 2.44
C LEU A 79 1.36 -3.91 3.51
N THR A 80 1.91 -2.76 3.13
CA THR A 80 2.02 -1.59 4.00
C THR A 80 0.63 -1.10 4.43
N LYS A 81 -0.25 -0.90 3.45
CA LYS A 81 -1.62 -0.43 3.67
C LYS A 81 -2.42 -1.44 4.50
N MET A 82 -2.28 -2.73 4.21
CA MET A 82 -2.93 -3.80 4.95
C MET A 82 -2.44 -3.86 6.39
N SER A 83 -1.13 -3.70 6.62
CA SER A 83 -0.55 -3.69 7.98
C SER A 83 -1.14 -2.57 8.84
N ARG A 84 -1.27 -1.37 8.27
CA ARG A 84 -1.85 -0.22 9.00
C ARG A 84 -3.35 -0.38 9.21
N TRP A 85 -4.07 -0.81 8.17
CA TRP A 85 -5.50 -1.07 8.26
C TRP A 85 -5.80 -2.15 9.31
N SER A 86 -5.07 -3.27 9.31
CA SER A 86 -5.21 -4.37 10.27
C SER A 86 -5.03 -3.88 11.71
N ARG A 87 -3.99 -3.06 11.96
CA ARG A 87 -3.75 -2.48 13.28
C ARG A 87 -4.91 -1.59 13.73
N ALA A 88 -5.40 -0.73 12.84
CA ALA A 88 -6.51 0.16 13.15
C ALA A 88 -7.80 -0.64 13.41
N TRP A 89 -8.13 -1.57 12.51
CA TRP A 89 -9.29 -2.45 12.61
C TRP A 89 -9.28 -3.28 13.89
N LYS A 90 -8.17 -3.93 14.24
CA LYS A 90 -8.03 -4.67 15.51
C LYS A 90 -8.26 -3.79 16.73
N GLY A 91 -7.86 -2.52 16.68
CA GLY A 91 -8.06 -1.57 17.77
C GLY A 91 -9.49 -1.02 17.89
N THR A 92 -10.35 -1.29 16.90
CA THR A 92 -11.71 -0.74 16.80
C THR A 92 -12.81 -1.78 16.61
N LYS A 93 -12.49 -3.04 16.25
CA LYS A 93 -13.47 -4.06 15.82
C LYS A 93 -14.49 -4.44 16.91
N ASP A 94 -14.13 -4.32 18.18
CA ASP A 94 -14.98 -4.69 19.32
C ASP A 94 -15.57 -3.45 20.03
N LYS A 95 -15.48 -2.27 19.38
CA LYS A 95 -15.98 -0.99 19.91
C LYS A 95 -17.21 -0.55 19.15
N GLU A 96 -18.10 0.16 19.83
CA GLU A 96 -19.18 0.88 19.16
C GLU A 96 -18.61 2.06 18.35
N GLU A 97 -19.26 2.40 17.24
CA GLU A 97 -18.78 3.47 16.35
C GLU A 97 -18.65 4.82 17.07
N SER A 98 -19.55 5.10 18.01
CA SER A 98 -19.55 6.30 18.86
C SER A 98 -18.33 6.41 19.78
N GLU A 99 -17.62 5.31 20.02
CA GLU A 99 -16.41 5.25 20.86
C GLU A 99 -15.11 5.43 20.05
N ILE A 100 -15.21 5.46 18.72
CA ILE A 100 -14.08 5.57 17.82
C ILE A 100 -13.94 7.03 17.38
N ARG A 101 -12.72 7.56 17.50
CA ARG A 101 -12.42 8.91 17.01
C ARG A 101 -12.76 9.00 15.52
N PRO A 102 -13.49 10.02 15.05
CA PRO A 102 -13.87 10.16 13.64
C PRO A 102 -12.67 10.08 12.69
N GLN A 103 -11.52 10.65 13.06
CA GLN A 103 -10.30 10.60 12.26
C GLN A 103 -9.78 9.18 12.05
N THR A 104 -9.98 8.28 13.04
CA THR A 104 -9.61 6.87 12.93
C THR A 104 -10.55 6.14 11.98
N LEU A 105 -11.87 6.39 12.07
CA LEU A 105 -12.86 5.83 11.15
C LEU A 105 -12.56 6.23 9.71
N PHE A 106 -12.38 7.53 9.45
CA PHE A 106 -12.01 8.03 8.12
C PHE A 106 -10.72 7.42 7.60
N LYS A 107 -9.74 7.16 8.48
CA LYS A 107 -8.48 6.54 8.08
C LYS A 107 -8.67 5.06 7.72
N ILE A 108 -9.45 4.33 8.50
CA ILE A 108 -9.82 2.93 8.22
C ILE A 108 -10.52 2.85 6.86
N GLU A 109 -11.58 3.64 6.66
CA GLU A 109 -12.34 3.67 5.40
C GLU A 109 -11.48 4.07 4.20
N SER A 110 -10.58 5.04 4.39
CA SER A 110 -9.64 5.45 3.35
C SER A 110 -8.69 4.30 2.99
N ASP A 111 -8.06 3.67 3.98
CA ASP A 111 -7.18 2.53 3.73
C ASP A 111 -7.97 1.34 3.14
N GLU A 112 -9.23 1.10 3.50
CA GLU A 112 -10.09 0.08 2.87
C GLU A 112 -10.31 0.34 1.37
N ARG A 113 -10.62 1.60 1.00
CA ARG A 113 -10.82 1.98 -0.41
C ARG A 113 -9.54 1.86 -1.23
N ASP A 114 -8.40 2.12 -0.60
CA ASP A 114 -7.08 1.95 -1.19
C ASP A 114 -6.78 0.46 -1.41
N LEU A 115 -7.04 -0.38 -0.40
CA LEU A 115 -6.80 -1.82 -0.45
C LEU A 115 -7.66 -2.52 -1.49
N LYS A 116 -8.97 -2.26 -1.52
CA LYS A 116 -9.88 -2.82 -2.53
C LYS A 116 -9.41 -2.47 -3.95
N TRP A 117 -8.93 -1.24 -4.13
CA TRP A 117 -8.43 -0.81 -5.43
C TRP A 117 -7.10 -1.48 -5.80
N LEU A 118 -6.14 -1.54 -4.87
CA LEU A 118 -4.86 -2.19 -5.12
C LEU A 118 -5.01 -3.69 -5.42
N ILE A 119 -5.92 -4.37 -4.73
CA ILE A 119 -6.20 -5.80 -4.96
C ILE A 119 -6.68 -6.02 -6.40
N ASN A 120 -7.72 -5.30 -6.82
CA ASN A 120 -8.27 -5.40 -8.17
C ASN A 120 -7.25 -4.98 -9.24
N TRP A 121 -6.51 -3.89 -9.00
CA TRP A 121 -5.50 -3.42 -9.93
C TRP A 121 -4.36 -4.43 -10.10
N MET A 122 -3.91 -5.06 -9.00
CA MET A 122 -2.87 -6.08 -9.06
C MET A 122 -3.36 -7.32 -9.82
N GLY A 123 -4.61 -7.77 -9.63
CA GLY A 123 -5.13 -8.91 -10.37
C GLY A 123 -5.38 -8.60 -11.84
N GLU A 124 -5.88 -7.40 -12.19
CA GLU A 124 -5.93 -6.89 -13.58
C GLU A 124 -4.55 -6.97 -14.26
N LYS A 125 -3.48 -6.65 -13.52
CA LYS A 125 -2.09 -6.68 -14.01
C LYS A 125 -1.39 -8.02 -13.83
N LYS A 126 -2.09 -9.06 -13.34
CA LYS A 126 -1.55 -10.39 -13.04
C LYS A 126 -0.30 -10.34 -12.15
N MET A 127 -0.30 -9.42 -11.19
CA MET A 127 0.77 -9.28 -10.20
C MET A 127 0.46 -10.13 -8.97
N THR A 128 1.52 -10.61 -8.31
CA THR A 128 1.42 -11.44 -7.12
C THR A 128 2.05 -10.73 -5.92
N ILE A 129 1.47 -10.93 -4.75
CA ILE A 129 2.06 -10.56 -3.47
C ILE A 129 3.26 -11.46 -3.21
N GLU A 130 4.39 -10.84 -2.88
CA GLU A 130 5.62 -11.54 -2.52
C GLU A 130 6.00 -11.18 -1.09
N PHE A 131 5.61 -12.01 -0.12
CA PHE A 131 5.93 -11.75 1.28
C PHE A 131 7.43 -11.70 1.55
N ALA A 132 8.23 -12.46 0.78
CA ALA A 132 9.69 -12.46 0.90
C ALA A 132 10.31 -11.09 0.59
N ASP A 133 9.66 -10.29 -0.24
CA ASP A 133 10.13 -8.95 -0.62
C ASP A 133 9.78 -7.88 0.43
N TYR A 134 8.95 -8.23 1.43
CA TYR A 134 8.54 -7.30 2.46
C TYR A 134 9.54 -7.25 3.62
N ALA A 135 10.48 -6.32 3.55
CA ALA A 135 11.47 -6.15 4.61
C ALA A 135 10.84 -5.68 5.93
N GLY A 136 11.19 -6.31 7.04
CA GLY A 136 10.82 -5.85 8.39
C GLY A 136 9.67 -6.58 9.07
N ARG A 137 9.06 -7.57 8.40
CA ARG A 137 8.14 -8.54 9.03
C ARG A 137 8.43 -9.94 8.52
N ASN A 138 8.18 -10.93 9.37
CA ASN A 138 8.25 -12.32 8.93
C ASN A 138 6.95 -12.70 8.19
N ARG A 139 7.01 -13.83 7.47
CA ARG A 139 5.87 -14.36 6.70
C ARG A 139 4.61 -14.58 7.55
N LEU A 140 4.76 -15.11 8.78
CA LEU A 140 3.61 -15.41 9.64
C LEU A 140 2.85 -14.14 10.05
N ASP A 141 3.57 -13.05 10.32
CA ASP A 141 2.96 -11.75 10.63
C ASP A 141 2.16 -11.21 9.43
N LEU A 142 2.71 -11.35 8.21
CA LEU A 142 2.06 -10.91 6.98
C LEU A 142 0.82 -11.75 6.67
N VAL A 143 0.89 -13.07 6.84
CA VAL A 143 -0.28 -13.97 6.76
C VAL A 143 -1.35 -13.54 7.76
N ALA A 144 -0.98 -13.23 9.00
CA ALA A 144 -1.94 -12.77 10.01
C ALA A 144 -2.62 -11.44 9.63
N ILE A 145 -1.89 -10.51 9.00
CA ILE A 145 -2.43 -9.25 8.47
C ILE A 145 -3.44 -9.52 7.35
N VAL A 146 -3.12 -10.44 6.44
CA VAL A 146 -4.05 -10.79 5.35
C VAL A 146 -5.27 -11.54 5.89
N ARG A 147 -5.10 -12.41 6.89
CA ARG A 147 -6.20 -13.10 7.59
C ARG A 147 -7.18 -12.11 8.22
N ASP A 148 -6.69 -11.03 8.80
CA ASP A 148 -7.56 -9.97 9.34
C ASP A 148 -8.46 -9.38 8.25
N PHE A 149 -7.87 -9.09 7.08
CA PHE A 149 -8.60 -8.55 5.94
C PHE A 149 -9.62 -9.56 5.41
N TYR A 150 -9.20 -10.81 5.22
CA TYR A 150 -10.08 -11.91 4.84
C TYR A 150 -11.26 -12.05 5.82
N THR A 151 -11.00 -12.02 7.13
CA THR A 151 -12.03 -12.17 8.16
C THR A 151 -13.09 -11.08 8.04
N LYS A 152 -12.66 -9.82 7.93
CA LYS A 152 -13.57 -8.67 7.80
C LYS A 152 -14.39 -8.71 6.51
N PHE A 153 -13.80 -9.15 5.41
CA PHE A 153 -14.41 -9.10 4.08
C PHE A 153 -14.86 -10.46 3.54
N SER A 154 -14.95 -11.49 4.39
CA SER A 154 -15.32 -12.86 4.02
C SER A 154 -16.68 -12.96 3.30
N GLY A 155 -17.62 -12.06 3.59
CA GLY A 155 -18.90 -11.96 2.89
C GLY A 155 -18.86 -11.30 1.50
N ASN A 156 -17.70 -10.76 1.06
CA ASN A 156 -17.52 -10.19 -0.27
C ASN A 156 -16.73 -11.16 -1.15
N GLU A 157 -17.44 -12.13 -1.73
CA GLU A 157 -16.84 -13.21 -2.52
C GLU A 157 -15.96 -12.71 -3.68
N ALA A 158 -16.38 -11.66 -4.38
CA ALA A 158 -15.65 -11.09 -5.50
C ALA A 158 -14.29 -10.51 -5.07
N LEU A 159 -14.27 -9.73 -3.99
CA LEU A 159 -13.03 -9.17 -3.45
C LEU A 159 -12.09 -10.26 -2.92
N ILE A 160 -12.64 -11.29 -2.29
CA ILE A 160 -11.86 -12.40 -1.75
C ILE A 160 -11.29 -13.28 -2.87
N ALA A 161 -12.05 -13.53 -3.94
CA ALA A 161 -11.56 -14.22 -5.12
C ALA A 161 -10.39 -13.45 -5.75
N GLU A 162 -10.51 -12.13 -5.85
CA GLU A 162 -9.44 -11.28 -6.37
C GLU A 162 -8.20 -11.31 -5.47
N LEU A 163 -8.38 -11.19 -4.15
CA LEU A 163 -7.29 -11.31 -3.17
C LEU A 163 -6.58 -12.66 -3.29
N LYS A 164 -7.34 -13.75 -3.46
CA LYS A 164 -6.78 -15.09 -3.69
C LYS A 164 -5.97 -15.16 -4.98
N SER A 165 -6.43 -14.50 -6.05
CA SER A 165 -5.75 -14.52 -7.36
C SER A 165 -4.37 -13.86 -7.34
N ILE A 166 -4.18 -12.88 -6.46
CA ILE A 166 -2.91 -12.16 -6.31
C ILE A 166 -2.00 -12.77 -5.22
N MET A 167 -2.36 -13.91 -4.64
CA MET A 167 -1.57 -14.58 -3.61
C MET A 167 -0.95 -15.88 -4.12
N LYS A 168 0.23 -16.22 -3.61
CA LYS A 168 0.76 -17.58 -3.79
C LYS A 168 -0.12 -18.58 -3.09
N LYS A 169 -0.25 -19.77 -3.68
CA LYS A 169 -1.06 -20.87 -3.13
C LYS A 169 -0.67 -21.19 -1.68
N GLU A 170 0.64 -21.29 -1.40
CA GLU A 170 1.17 -21.61 -0.07
C GLU A 170 0.82 -20.55 0.99
N ASP A 171 0.75 -19.28 0.58
CA ASP A 171 0.37 -18.17 1.45
C ASP A 171 -1.13 -18.13 1.68
N TRP A 172 -1.92 -18.44 0.65
CA TRP A 172 -3.37 -18.57 0.76
C TRP A 172 -3.78 -19.73 1.67
N ASP A 173 -3.15 -20.90 1.50
CA ASP A 173 -3.44 -22.09 2.30
C ASP A 173 -3.02 -21.93 3.77
N ALA A 174 -2.22 -20.90 4.08
CA ALA A 174 -1.79 -20.56 5.43
C ALA A 174 -2.71 -19.53 6.14
N LEU A 175 -3.72 -18.97 5.46
CA LEU A 175 -4.76 -18.12 6.06
C LEU A 175 -5.69 -18.93 6.95
#